data_AF-A0A5C9EA56-F1
#
_entry.id   AF-A0A5C9EA56-F1
#
_cell.length_a   1.000
_cell.length_b   1.000
_cell.length_c   1.000
_cell.angle_alpha   90.00
_cell.angle_beta   90.00
_cell.angle_gamma   90.00
#
_symmetry.space_group_name_H-M   'P 1'
#
loop_
_entity.id
_entity.type
_entity.pdbx_description
1 polymer ?
#
loop_
_entity_poly.entity_id
_entity_poly.type
_entity_poly.pdbx_seq_one_letter_code
_entity_poly.pdbx_strand_id
1 'polypeptide(L)'
;MKIENINSVKKFISKMVPELKDDEVLIYFVFVRKKYCPEVKNHHQMVFRNILRDNSVEYILHKIKKIPDEFIDYKTNISYKKNCYSTYIDLIPKSTLKAFIKFQKEMTDLMYQSFKNKELLSEFSKIKAKLLSNIHKSSSRKPYIMIDIDTKEEDIIDNVLEKIVDRPEWISETRGGYHLIYKKTSETCKVIYTELITDKSFKEVIEVKSEVMTPIPGLLQGGFLVNGLEC
;
A
#
# COMPACT_ATOMS: atom_id res chain seq x y z
N MET A 1 3.96 6.93 -16.81
CA MET A 1 5.04 6.78 -15.83
C MET A 1 5.93 5.69 -16.38
N LYS A 2 7.18 6.03 -16.63
CA LYS A 2 8.14 5.03 -17.10
C LYS A 2 8.35 3.97 -16.01
N ILE A 3 8.21 2.71 -16.39
CA ILE A 3 8.57 1.57 -15.54
C ILE A 3 10.06 1.34 -15.72
N GLU A 4 10.84 1.35 -14.63
CA GLU A 4 12.30 1.25 -14.71
C GLU A 4 12.75 -0.21 -14.91
N ASN A 5 12.05 -1.17 -14.29
CA ASN A 5 12.27 -2.59 -14.55
C ASN A 5 10.93 -3.34 -14.69
N ILE A 6 10.50 -3.57 -15.93
CA ILE A 6 9.22 -4.23 -16.22
C ILE A 6 9.19 -5.69 -15.77
N ASN A 7 10.32 -6.40 -15.81
CA ASN A 7 10.39 -7.80 -15.42
C ASN A 7 10.18 -7.96 -13.91
N SER A 8 10.77 -7.07 -13.10
CA SER A 8 10.52 -7.05 -11.65
C SER A 8 9.06 -6.76 -11.31
N VAL A 9 8.43 -5.81 -12.01
CA VAL A 9 6.99 -5.52 -11.83
C VAL A 9 6.15 -6.74 -12.16
N LYS A 10 6.39 -7.38 -13.32
CA LYS A 10 5.67 -8.58 -13.75
C LYS A 10 5.81 -9.70 -12.73
N LYS A 11 7.04 -10.01 -12.33
CA LYS A 11 7.35 -11.09 -11.37
C LYS A 11 6.65 -10.85 -10.03
N PHE A 12 6.73 -9.62 -9.50
CA PHE A 12 6.04 -9.26 -8.27
C PHE A 12 4.53 -9.42 -8.39
N ILE A 13 3.91 -8.91 -9.46
CA ILE A 13 2.46 -9.04 -9.65
C ILE A 13 2.06 -10.51 -9.72
N SER A 14 2.73 -11.31 -10.56
CA SER A 14 2.42 -12.74 -10.72
C SER A 14 2.52 -13.53 -9.42
N LYS A 15 3.48 -13.20 -8.54
CA LYS A 15 3.71 -13.95 -7.29
C LYS A 15 2.88 -13.45 -6.12
N MET A 16 2.68 -12.13 -6.01
CA MET A 16 2.20 -11.50 -4.77
C MET A 16 0.79 -10.93 -4.85
N VAL A 17 0.29 -10.61 -6.05
CA VAL A 17 -1.07 -10.08 -6.18
C VAL A 17 -2.05 -11.25 -6.06
N PRO A 18 -2.90 -11.27 -5.03
CA PRO A 18 -3.82 -12.39 -4.83
C PRO A 18 -4.90 -12.41 -5.91
N GLU A 19 -5.39 -13.61 -6.22
CA GLU A 19 -6.61 -13.78 -7.00
C GLU A 19 -7.79 -13.04 -6.36
N LEU A 20 -8.58 -12.34 -7.17
CA LEU A 20 -9.78 -11.66 -6.68
C LEU A 20 -11.00 -12.56 -6.81
N LYS A 21 -11.80 -12.60 -5.75
CA LYS A 21 -13.05 -13.37 -5.69
C LYS A 21 -14.26 -12.43 -5.64
N ASP A 22 -15.39 -12.85 -6.21
CA ASP A 22 -16.69 -12.20 -6.04
C ASP A 22 -16.64 -10.66 -6.20
N ASP A 23 -16.80 -9.93 -5.09
CA ASP A 23 -16.85 -8.47 -5.01
C ASP A 23 -15.51 -7.83 -4.61
N GLU A 24 -14.42 -8.60 -4.66
CA GLU A 24 -13.08 -8.19 -4.27
C GLU A 24 -12.42 -7.25 -5.29
N VAL A 25 -11.72 -6.26 -4.75
CA VAL A 25 -10.85 -5.36 -5.51
C VAL A 25 -9.56 -5.13 -4.74
N LEU A 26 -8.49 -4.75 -5.44
CA LEU A 26 -7.28 -4.20 -4.81
C LEU A 26 -7.22 -2.70 -5.03
N ILE A 27 -6.28 -2.06 -4.34
CA ILE A 27 -6.05 -0.62 -4.44
C ILE A 27 -4.57 -0.41 -4.61
N TYR A 28 -4.20 0.46 -5.55
CA TYR A 28 -2.87 1.03 -5.56
C TYR A 28 -2.94 2.55 -5.36
N PHE A 29 -1.87 3.06 -4.79
CA PHE A 29 -1.70 4.45 -4.41
C PHE A 29 -0.40 4.98 -4.98
N VAL A 30 -0.39 6.24 -5.36
CA VAL A 30 0.83 6.99 -5.63
C VAL A 30 0.87 8.14 -4.65
N PHE A 31 1.92 8.16 -3.83
CA PHE A 31 2.18 9.22 -2.88
C PHE A 31 3.38 10.04 -3.32
N VAL A 32 3.33 11.34 -3.05
CA VAL A 32 4.52 12.17 -2.90
C VAL A 32 4.80 12.31 -1.40
N ARG A 33 6.06 12.13 -0.99
CA ARG A 33 6.44 12.17 0.44
C ARG A 33 7.40 13.31 0.69
N LYS A 34 7.23 14.01 1.82
CA LYS A 34 8.13 15.10 2.25
C LYS A 34 9.58 14.64 2.35
N LYS A 35 9.81 13.39 2.76
CA LYS A 35 11.14 12.73 2.80
C LYS A 35 11.88 12.78 1.46
N TYR A 36 11.17 12.84 0.33
CA TYR A 36 11.75 12.80 -1.01
C TYR A 36 11.57 14.11 -1.79
N CYS A 37 10.65 14.95 -1.34
CA CYS A 37 10.23 16.19 -1.97
C CYS A 37 9.87 17.19 -0.86
N PRO A 38 10.84 17.97 -0.35
CA PRO A 38 10.65 18.87 0.80
C PRO A 38 9.52 19.89 0.64
N GLU A 39 9.14 20.20 -0.60
CA GLU A 39 8.07 21.10 -1.00
C GLU A 39 6.67 20.59 -0.60
N VAL A 40 6.55 19.28 -0.35
CA VAL A 40 5.30 18.69 0.15
C VAL A 40 5.08 19.15 1.59
N LYS A 41 3.97 19.88 1.82
CA LYS A 41 3.64 20.44 3.15
C LYS A 41 3.44 19.37 4.22
N ASN A 42 2.68 18.32 3.89
CA ASN A 42 2.38 17.20 4.79
C ASN A 42 3.44 16.09 4.68
N HIS A 43 3.51 15.16 5.64
CA HIS A 43 4.42 14.01 5.57
C HIS A 43 4.30 13.23 4.25
N HIS A 44 3.08 13.13 3.73
CA HIS A 44 2.77 12.60 2.42
C HIS A 44 1.51 13.25 1.83
N GLN A 45 1.38 13.19 0.52
CA GLN A 45 0.19 13.57 -0.22
C GLN A 45 -0.12 12.50 -1.27
N MET A 46 -1.36 12.01 -1.27
CA MET A 46 -1.82 11.05 -2.26
C MET A 46 -2.17 11.80 -3.56
N VAL A 47 -1.44 11.50 -4.62
CA VAL A 47 -1.63 12.13 -5.95
C VAL A 47 -2.46 11.26 -6.88
N PHE A 48 -2.32 9.94 -6.78
CA PHE A 48 -3.14 8.99 -7.51
C PHE A 48 -3.64 7.88 -6.61
N ARG A 49 -4.85 7.42 -6.92
CA ARG A 49 -5.48 6.27 -6.29
C ARG A 49 -6.35 5.58 -7.32
N ASN A 50 -6.21 4.26 -7.44
CA ASN A 50 -7.03 3.49 -8.37
C ASN A 50 -7.53 2.20 -7.72
N ILE A 51 -8.68 1.75 -8.20
CA ILE A 51 -9.24 0.44 -7.87
C ILE A 51 -8.82 -0.54 -8.97
N LEU A 52 -8.24 -1.65 -8.55
CA LEU A 52 -7.90 -2.77 -9.42
C LEU A 52 -9.00 -3.82 -9.28
N ARG A 53 -9.77 -4.03 -10.36
CA ARG A 53 -10.88 -4.99 -10.42
C ARG A 53 -10.47 -6.32 -11.05
N ASP A 54 -9.20 -6.41 -11.42
CA ASP A 54 -8.60 -7.50 -12.16
C ASP A 54 -7.14 -7.57 -11.66
N ASN A 55 -6.66 -8.79 -11.42
CA ASN A 55 -5.33 -9.08 -10.87
C ASN A 55 -4.32 -9.53 -11.94
N SER A 56 -4.70 -9.54 -13.22
CA SER A 56 -3.79 -9.86 -14.31
C SER A 56 -2.66 -8.84 -14.40
N VAL A 57 -1.50 -9.34 -14.79
CA VAL A 57 -0.27 -8.56 -14.95
C VAL A 57 -0.49 -7.43 -15.95
N GLU A 58 -1.15 -7.72 -17.08
CA GLU A 58 -1.42 -6.81 -18.18
C GLU A 58 -2.31 -5.65 -17.72
N TYR A 59 -3.39 -5.97 -16.99
CA TYR A 59 -4.31 -4.97 -16.47
C TYR A 59 -3.62 -4.02 -15.50
N ILE A 60 -2.85 -4.56 -14.54
CA ILE A 60 -2.15 -3.75 -13.54
C ILE A 60 -1.05 -2.90 -14.20
N LEU A 61 -0.28 -3.46 -15.14
CA LEU A 61 0.71 -2.71 -15.91
C LEU A 61 0.07 -1.56 -16.69
N HIS A 62 -1.08 -1.79 -17.32
CA HIS A 62 -1.82 -0.73 -18.02
C HIS A 62 -2.21 0.40 -17.06
N LYS A 63 -2.64 0.08 -15.85
CA LYS A 63 -2.98 1.09 -14.83
C LYS A 63 -1.76 1.87 -14.35
N ILE A 64 -0.62 1.19 -14.13
CA ILE A 64 0.64 1.83 -13.74
C ILE A 64 1.13 2.78 -14.85
N LYS A 65 1.06 2.37 -16.12
CA LYS A 65 1.48 3.19 -17.27
C LYS A 65 0.70 4.51 -17.38
N LYS A 66 -0.57 4.53 -16.93
CA LYS A 66 -1.43 5.73 -16.92
C LYS A 66 -1.07 6.77 -15.86
N ILE A 67 -0.24 6.44 -14.88
CA ILE A 67 0.28 7.43 -13.93
C ILE A 67 1.15 8.40 -14.76
N PRO A 68 0.98 9.73 -14.72
CA PRO A 68 1.84 10.64 -15.47
C PRO A 68 3.27 10.68 -14.88
N ASP A 69 4.26 11.15 -15.62
CA ASP A 69 5.63 11.35 -15.08
C ASP A 69 5.75 12.63 -14.24
N GLU A 70 4.75 13.51 -14.31
CA GLU A 70 4.68 14.78 -13.60
C GLU A 70 3.23 15.04 -13.17
N PHE A 71 3.06 15.63 -11.99
CA PHE A 71 1.77 16.02 -11.43
C PHE A 71 1.89 17.43 -10.87
N ILE A 72 1.01 18.32 -11.28
CA ILE A 72 0.97 19.70 -10.79
C ILE A 72 -0.17 19.81 -9.78
N ASP A 73 0.16 20.20 -8.55
CA ASP A 73 -0.85 20.49 -7.52
C ASP A 73 -1.52 21.82 -7.81
N TYR A 74 -2.82 21.80 -8.14
CA TYR A 74 -3.57 23.01 -8.49
C TYR A 74 -3.67 24.04 -7.36
N LYS A 75 -3.50 23.65 -6.10
CA LYS A 75 -3.59 24.58 -4.95
C LYS A 75 -2.29 25.30 -4.69
N THR A 76 -1.16 24.62 -4.90
CA THR A 76 0.17 25.17 -4.58
C THR A 76 0.96 25.55 -5.82
N ASN A 77 0.50 25.13 -7.01
CA ASN A 77 1.20 25.23 -8.28
C ASN A 77 2.59 24.55 -8.29
N ILE A 78 2.83 23.64 -7.32
CA ILE A 78 4.07 22.88 -7.24
C ILE A 78 3.98 21.70 -8.20
N SER A 79 5.04 21.49 -8.97
CA SER A 79 5.17 20.33 -9.84
C SER A 79 5.97 19.22 -9.18
N TYR A 80 5.34 18.05 -9.01
CA TYR A 80 5.97 16.85 -8.50
C TYR A 80 6.30 15.88 -9.63
N LYS A 81 7.59 15.66 -9.84
CA LYS A 81 8.12 14.72 -10.84
C LYS A 81 8.10 13.29 -10.31
N LYS A 82 8.22 12.31 -11.21
CA LYS A 82 8.23 10.87 -10.87
C LYS A 82 9.24 10.48 -9.79
N ASN A 83 10.36 11.19 -9.69
CA ASN A 83 11.37 10.92 -8.65
C ASN A 83 10.89 11.29 -7.24
N CYS A 84 9.76 11.99 -7.10
CA CYS A 84 9.12 12.27 -5.83
C CYS A 84 8.08 11.19 -5.46
N TYR A 85 7.74 10.31 -6.40
CA TYR A 85 6.64 9.36 -6.25
C TYR A 85 7.07 8.14 -5.44
N SER A 86 6.08 7.51 -4.85
CA SER A 86 6.18 6.15 -4.31
C SER A 86 4.87 5.46 -4.60
N THR A 87 4.93 4.43 -5.44
CA THR A 87 3.75 3.68 -5.86
C THR A 87 3.63 2.43 -5.01
N TYR A 88 2.54 2.34 -4.27
CA TYR A 88 2.25 1.22 -3.38
C TYR A 88 1.04 0.45 -3.90
N ILE A 89 1.05 -0.87 -3.70
CA ILE A 89 -0.14 -1.70 -3.83
C ILE A 89 -0.52 -2.23 -2.44
N ASP A 90 -1.81 -2.25 -2.14
CA ASP A 90 -2.34 -2.98 -1.00
C ASP A 90 -2.68 -4.40 -1.46
N LEU A 91 -1.95 -5.38 -0.92
CA LEU A 91 -2.14 -6.80 -1.25
C LEU A 91 -3.32 -7.44 -0.50
N ILE A 92 -4.09 -6.66 0.25
CA ILE A 92 -5.30 -7.13 0.94
C ILE A 92 -6.51 -6.88 0.05
N PRO A 93 -7.19 -7.95 -0.45
CA PRO A 93 -8.44 -7.80 -1.18
C PRO A 93 -9.48 -7.06 -0.35
N LYS A 94 -10.17 -6.11 -0.97
CA LYS A 94 -11.23 -5.29 -0.36
C LYS A 94 -12.58 -5.70 -0.90
N SER A 95 -13.55 -5.91 -0.02
CA SER A 95 -14.93 -6.20 -0.38
C SER A 95 -15.68 -4.91 -0.68
N THR A 96 -16.11 -4.75 -1.92
CA THR A 96 -16.91 -3.60 -2.36
C THR A 96 -18.32 -3.61 -1.77
N LEU A 97 -18.90 -4.78 -1.49
CA LEU A 97 -20.19 -4.93 -0.83
C LEU A 97 -20.13 -4.44 0.64
N LYS A 98 -19.14 -4.93 1.42
CA LYS A 98 -18.92 -4.44 2.79
C LYS A 98 -18.66 -2.93 2.81
N ALA A 99 -17.88 -2.43 1.85
CA ALA A 99 -17.60 -1.01 1.71
C ALA A 99 -18.87 -0.20 1.43
N PHE A 100 -19.72 -0.69 0.53
CA PHE A 100 -20.95 -0.01 0.15
C PHE A 100 -21.93 0.09 1.32
N ILE A 101 -22.08 -0.97 2.13
CA ILE A 101 -22.93 -0.97 3.33
C ILE A 101 -22.44 0.11 4.33
N LYS A 102 -21.13 0.17 4.60
CA LYS A 102 -20.55 1.19 5.49
C LYS A 102 -20.74 2.60 4.94
N PHE A 103 -20.52 2.76 3.64
CA PHE A 103 -20.70 4.03 2.94
C PHE A 103 -22.17 4.49 2.98
N GLN A 104 -23.13 3.60 2.76
CA GLN A 104 -24.55 3.90 2.84
C GLN A 104 -24.92 4.41 4.24
N LYS A 105 -24.44 3.74 5.29
CA LYS A 105 -24.62 4.21 6.67
C LYS A 105 -24.03 5.61 6.88
N GLU A 106 -22.78 5.84 6.46
CA GLU A 106 -22.13 7.15 6.56
C GLU A 106 -22.94 8.26 5.85
N MET A 107 -23.47 7.97 4.67
CA MET A 107 -24.25 8.95 3.90
C MET A 107 -25.62 9.23 4.52
N THR A 108 -26.29 8.21 5.06
CA THR A 108 -27.55 8.40 5.80
C THR A 108 -27.34 9.24 7.06
N ASP A 109 -26.28 8.97 7.81
CA ASP A 109 -25.92 9.75 9.01
C ASP A 109 -25.62 11.21 8.63
N LEU A 110 -24.84 11.43 7.56
CA LEU A 110 -24.54 12.77 7.06
C LEU A 110 -25.80 13.52 6.60
N MET A 111 -26.72 12.83 5.92
CA MET A 111 -28.00 13.41 5.50
C MET A 111 -28.82 13.87 6.71
N TYR A 112 -28.96 13.02 7.74
CA TYR A 112 -29.67 13.37 8.96
C TYR A 112 -29.04 14.57 9.68
N GLN A 113 -27.71 14.58 9.81
CA GLN A 113 -26.98 15.69 10.44
C GLN A 113 -27.10 16.99 9.64
N SER A 114 -27.17 16.91 8.31
CA SER A 114 -27.26 18.09 7.43
C SER A 114 -28.60 18.81 7.53
N PHE A 115 -29.68 18.13 7.92
CA PHE A 115 -30.94 18.79 8.26
C PHE A 115 -30.80 19.71 9.49
N LYS A 116 -29.90 19.38 10.43
CA LYS A 116 -29.65 20.16 11.65
C LYS A 116 -28.55 21.20 11.46
N ASN A 117 -27.56 20.92 10.61
CA ASN A 117 -26.46 21.82 10.30
C ASN A 117 -26.19 21.87 8.79
N LYS A 118 -26.58 22.97 8.14
CA LYS A 118 -26.43 23.16 6.69
C LYS A 118 -24.96 23.25 6.23
N GLU A 119 -24.01 23.56 7.11
CA GLU A 119 -22.57 23.59 6.74
C GLU A 119 -22.06 22.22 6.29
N LEU A 120 -22.69 21.15 6.78
CA LEU A 120 -22.37 19.77 6.42
C LEU A 120 -22.77 19.39 4.99
N LEU A 121 -23.57 20.21 4.29
CA LEU A 121 -23.89 19.98 2.89
C LEU A 121 -22.64 19.96 2.00
N SER A 122 -21.61 20.73 2.38
CA SER A 122 -20.32 20.74 1.68
C SER A 122 -19.62 19.37 1.69
N GLU A 123 -19.89 18.50 2.66
CA GLU A 123 -19.32 17.16 2.75
C GLU A 123 -19.84 16.21 1.65
N PHE A 124 -21.02 16.48 1.07
CA PHE A 124 -21.53 15.70 -0.06
C PHE A 124 -20.67 15.89 -1.32
N SER A 125 -19.98 17.03 -1.47
CA SER A 125 -19.01 17.22 -2.57
C SER A 125 -17.84 16.23 -2.50
N LYS A 126 -17.59 15.63 -1.32
CA LYS A 126 -16.53 14.65 -1.06
C LYS A 126 -17.01 13.20 -1.17
N ILE A 127 -18.20 12.95 -1.70
CA ILE A 127 -18.84 11.62 -1.75
C ILE A 127 -17.94 10.54 -2.37
N LYS A 128 -17.25 10.86 -3.47
CA LYS A 128 -16.30 9.94 -4.13
C LYS A 128 -15.15 9.57 -3.18
N ALA A 129 -14.60 10.55 -2.47
CA ALA A 129 -13.51 10.30 -1.52
C ALA A 129 -13.98 9.44 -0.34
N LYS A 130 -15.20 9.67 0.16
CA LYS A 130 -15.84 8.85 1.21
C LYS A 130 -16.06 7.40 0.77
N LEU A 131 -16.60 7.18 -0.43
CA LEU A 131 -16.77 5.83 -0.98
C LEU A 131 -15.42 5.11 -1.10
N LEU A 132 -14.42 5.77 -1.68
CA LEU A 132 -13.08 5.20 -1.79
C LEU A 132 -12.50 4.90 -0.39
N SER A 133 -12.62 5.81 0.57
CA SER A 133 -12.20 5.59 1.96
C SER A 133 -12.83 4.32 2.55
N ASN A 134 -14.14 4.12 2.37
CA ASN A 134 -14.84 2.91 2.82
C ASN A 134 -14.33 1.63 2.14
N ILE A 135 -14.01 1.68 0.84
CA ILE A 135 -13.39 0.54 0.13
C ILE A 135 -12.04 0.19 0.75
N HIS A 136 -11.19 1.18 1.04
CA HIS A 136 -9.87 0.95 1.65
C HIS A 136 -9.98 0.20 2.99
N LYS A 137 -10.94 0.61 3.81
CA LYS A 137 -11.18 0.11 5.18
C LYS A 137 -11.97 -1.20 5.22
N SER A 138 -12.37 -1.76 4.08
CA SER A 138 -13.27 -2.92 4.03
C SER A 138 -12.56 -4.13 3.46
N SER A 139 -11.55 -4.59 4.19
CA SER A 139 -10.85 -5.84 3.86
C SER A 139 -11.84 -7.01 3.77
N SER A 140 -11.72 -7.78 2.69
CA SER A 140 -12.44 -9.03 2.49
C SER A 140 -11.77 -10.13 3.31
N ARG A 141 -10.50 -10.41 2.98
CA ARG A 141 -9.64 -11.43 3.59
C ARG A 141 -8.21 -10.88 3.73
N LYS A 142 -7.41 -11.44 4.65
CA LYS A 142 -6.04 -11.00 4.93
C LYS A 142 -5.05 -12.15 4.66
N PRO A 143 -4.67 -12.40 3.38
CA PRO A 143 -3.85 -13.55 3.02
C PRO A 143 -2.40 -13.45 3.47
N TYR A 144 -1.94 -12.23 3.78
CA TYR A 144 -0.53 -11.94 4.08
C TYR A 144 -0.37 -11.19 5.40
N ILE A 145 0.85 -11.23 5.93
CA ILE A 145 1.38 -10.37 6.98
C ILE A 145 2.71 -9.80 6.48
N MET A 146 3.02 -8.55 6.85
CA MET A 146 4.25 -7.90 6.42
C MET A 146 5.10 -7.50 7.61
N ILE A 147 6.40 -7.65 7.47
CA ILE A 147 7.42 -7.16 8.39
C ILE A 147 8.17 -6.06 7.65
N ASP A 148 8.05 -4.84 8.12
CA ASP A 148 8.74 -3.66 7.60
C ASP A 148 10.01 -3.43 8.43
N ILE A 149 11.17 -3.56 7.80
CA ILE A 149 12.49 -3.41 8.41
C ILE A 149 13.04 -2.05 7.95
N ASP A 150 13.08 -1.07 8.84
CA ASP A 150 13.48 0.32 8.57
C ASP A 150 15.01 0.53 8.65
N THR A 151 15.79 -0.47 8.22
CA THR A 151 17.25 -0.43 8.14
C THR A 151 17.79 -1.27 6.98
N LYS A 152 19.02 -0.96 6.57
CA LYS A 152 19.76 -1.65 5.50
C LYS A 152 20.81 -2.63 6.00
N GLU A 153 20.95 -2.78 7.31
CA GLU A 153 21.90 -3.70 7.92
C GLU A 153 21.49 -5.16 7.62
N GLU A 154 22.39 -5.89 6.94
CA GLU A 154 22.15 -7.26 6.47
C GLU A 154 21.97 -8.24 7.64
N ASP A 155 22.73 -8.07 8.72
CA ASP A 155 22.60 -8.91 9.93
C ASP A 155 21.17 -8.88 10.50
N ILE A 156 20.45 -7.75 10.40
CA ILE A 156 19.09 -7.65 10.93
C ILE A 156 18.12 -8.46 10.07
N ILE A 157 18.21 -8.39 8.74
CA ILE A 157 17.34 -9.20 7.88
C ILE A 157 17.65 -10.68 8.03
N ASP A 158 18.93 -11.07 8.12
CA ASP A 158 19.34 -12.46 8.31
C ASP A 158 18.80 -13.02 9.63
N ASN A 159 18.94 -12.28 10.73
CA ASN A 159 18.38 -12.68 12.02
C ASN A 159 16.84 -12.83 12.01
N VAL A 160 16.13 -12.01 11.22
CA VAL A 160 14.67 -12.13 11.05
C VAL A 160 14.33 -13.41 10.26
N LEU A 161 15.07 -13.67 9.18
CA LEU A 161 14.89 -14.84 8.32
C LEU A 161 15.20 -16.15 9.05
N GLU A 162 16.15 -16.14 9.99
CA GLU A 162 16.48 -17.31 10.81
C GLU A 162 15.41 -17.65 11.85
N LYS A 163 14.72 -16.65 12.40
CA LYS A 163 13.70 -16.84 13.44
C LYS A 163 12.39 -17.39 12.87
N ILE A 164 12.03 -17.03 11.64
CA ILE A 164 10.77 -17.47 11.03
C ILE A 164 11.03 -18.69 10.17
N VAL A 165 10.54 -19.84 10.61
CA VAL A 165 10.74 -21.15 9.94
C VAL A 165 10.29 -21.11 8.46
N ASP A 166 9.16 -20.46 8.19
CA ASP A 166 8.68 -20.25 6.84
C ASP A 166 9.52 -19.18 6.14
N ARG A 167 9.92 -19.42 4.88
CA ARG A 167 10.50 -18.36 4.06
C ARG A 167 9.45 -17.30 3.69
N PRO A 168 9.84 -16.02 3.56
CA PRO A 168 8.92 -15.02 3.03
C PRO A 168 8.52 -15.37 1.60
N GLU A 169 7.26 -15.08 1.26
CA GLU A 169 6.76 -15.17 -0.10
C GLU A 169 7.47 -14.15 -1.01
N TRP A 170 7.87 -13.01 -0.43
CA TRP A 170 8.57 -11.96 -1.13
C TRP A 170 9.35 -11.04 -0.21
N ILE A 171 10.50 -10.56 -0.71
CA ILE A 171 11.28 -9.49 -0.09
C ILE A 171 11.38 -8.33 -1.09
N SER A 172 10.93 -7.15 -0.67
CA SER A 172 11.20 -5.92 -1.43
C SER A 172 12.29 -5.12 -0.73
N GLU A 173 13.34 -4.83 -1.47
CA GLU A 173 14.31 -3.82 -1.07
C GLU A 173 13.72 -2.43 -1.34
N THR A 174 13.47 -1.66 -0.27
CA THR A 174 12.91 -0.31 -0.35
C THR A 174 14.00 0.74 -0.18
N ARG A 175 13.67 2.03 -0.35
CA ARG A 175 14.65 3.10 -0.09
C ARG A 175 15.12 3.13 1.37
N GLY A 176 14.27 2.71 2.32
CA GLY A 176 14.53 2.79 3.76
C GLY A 176 15.09 1.52 4.37
N GLY A 177 14.86 0.37 3.73
CA GLY A 177 15.22 -0.94 4.26
C GLY A 177 14.54 -2.04 3.46
N TYR A 178 13.75 -2.89 4.11
CA TYR A 178 13.14 -4.07 3.50
C TYR A 178 11.68 -4.30 3.91
N HIS A 179 10.86 -4.78 2.98
CA HIS A 179 9.54 -5.33 3.28
C HIS A 179 9.56 -6.83 3.05
N LEU A 180 9.39 -7.61 4.11
CA LEU A 180 9.26 -9.07 4.06
C LEU A 180 7.78 -9.41 4.14
N ILE A 181 7.27 -10.15 3.16
CA ILE A 181 5.85 -10.51 3.07
C ILE A 181 5.72 -12.01 3.24
N TYR A 182 4.97 -12.43 4.26
CA TYR A 182 4.71 -13.83 4.55
C TYR A 182 3.25 -14.17 4.30
N LYS A 183 2.98 -15.43 3.97
CA LYS A 183 1.63 -15.98 4.02
C LYS A 183 1.14 -15.94 5.47
N LYS A 184 -0.09 -15.51 5.66
CA LYS A 184 -0.68 -15.43 7.00
C LYS A 184 -1.18 -16.80 7.44
N THR A 185 -0.39 -17.49 8.26
CA THR A 185 -0.78 -18.73 8.94
C THR A 185 -0.77 -18.55 10.46
N SER A 186 -1.36 -19.50 11.20
CA SER A 186 -1.30 -19.49 12.67
C SER A 186 0.14 -19.59 13.18
N GLU A 187 0.98 -20.39 12.52
CA GLU A 187 2.37 -20.61 12.90
C GLU A 187 3.21 -19.37 12.66
N THR A 188 3.16 -18.83 11.44
CA THR A 188 3.88 -17.60 11.09
C THR A 188 3.48 -16.43 12.01
N CYS A 189 2.17 -16.28 12.31
CA CYS A 189 1.73 -15.25 13.24
C CYS A 189 2.24 -15.48 14.66
N LYS A 190 2.22 -16.73 15.16
CA LYS A 190 2.71 -17.07 16.50
C LYS A 190 4.16 -16.62 16.64
N VAL A 191 5.05 -17.09 15.77
CA VAL A 191 6.49 -16.75 15.80
C VAL A 191 6.69 -15.23 15.76
N ILE A 192 6.04 -14.52 14.83
CA ILE A 192 6.16 -13.06 14.71
C ILE A 192 5.76 -12.35 16.02
N TYR A 193 4.65 -12.74 16.64
CA TYR A 193 4.15 -12.05 17.83
C TYR A 193 4.82 -12.49 19.14
N THR A 194 5.34 -13.72 19.23
CA THR A 194 5.96 -14.23 20.46
C THR A 194 7.47 -14.14 20.48
N GLU A 195 8.13 -14.19 19.33
CA GLU A 195 9.59 -14.27 19.23
C GLU A 195 10.20 -13.03 18.58
N LEU A 196 9.56 -12.46 17.55
CA LEU A 196 10.12 -11.31 16.85
C LEU A 196 9.81 -9.99 17.54
N ILE A 197 8.54 -9.71 17.84
CA ILE A 197 8.12 -8.43 18.45
C ILE A 197 8.61 -8.29 19.90
N THR A 198 8.82 -9.41 20.60
CA THR A 198 9.29 -9.41 21.99
C THR A 198 10.80 -9.21 22.11
N ASP A 199 11.54 -9.40 21.02
CA ASP A 199 12.98 -9.20 20.97
C ASP A 199 13.33 -7.71 20.96
N LYS A 200 14.02 -7.26 22.01
CA LYS A 200 14.39 -5.85 22.17
C LYS A 200 15.33 -5.37 21.07
N SER A 201 16.10 -6.26 20.44
CA SER A 201 17.00 -5.90 19.34
C SER A 201 16.26 -5.38 18.10
N PHE A 202 15.01 -5.78 17.91
CA PHE A 202 14.21 -5.42 16.74
C PHE A 202 13.21 -4.29 16.96
N LYS A 203 12.96 -3.91 18.22
CA LYS A 203 11.84 -3.03 18.59
C LYS A 203 11.85 -1.67 17.88
N GLU A 204 13.03 -1.15 17.54
CA GLU A 204 13.19 0.17 16.93
C GLU A 204 13.28 0.14 15.40
N VAL A 205 13.50 -1.04 14.83
CA VAL A 205 13.80 -1.22 13.40
C VAL A 205 12.79 -2.09 12.67
N ILE A 206 11.92 -2.80 13.39
CA ILE A 206 10.89 -3.67 12.82
C ILE A 206 9.49 -3.20 13.18
N GLU A 207 8.64 -3.06 12.16
CA GLU A 207 7.20 -2.84 12.31
C GLU A 207 6.41 -3.98 11.64
N VAL A 208 5.58 -4.68 12.42
CA VAL A 208 4.70 -5.72 11.89
C VAL A 208 3.37 -5.12 11.45
N LYS A 209 3.07 -5.25 10.15
CA LYS A 209 1.90 -4.65 9.52
C LYS A 209 0.90 -5.72 9.10
N SER A 210 -0.30 -5.62 9.68
CA SER A 210 -1.46 -6.40 9.24
C SER A 210 -2.12 -5.84 7.98
N GLU A 211 -1.75 -4.62 7.59
CA GLU A 211 -2.05 -3.99 6.30
C GLU A 211 -0.83 -4.13 5.40
N VAL A 212 -0.96 -4.92 4.33
CA VAL A 212 0.18 -5.28 3.47
C VAL A 212 0.24 -4.32 2.29
N MET A 213 0.48 -3.05 2.60
CA MET A 213 0.71 -2.00 1.61
C MET A 213 2.21 -1.86 1.35
N THR A 214 2.65 -2.22 0.16
CA THR A 214 4.08 -2.31 -0.18
C THR A 214 4.42 -1.56 -1.47
N PRO A 215 5.62 -0.94 -1.59
CA PRO A 215 6.09 -0.41 -2.87
C PRO A 215 6.15 -1.51 -3.92
N ILE A 216 5.83 -1.18 -5.17
CA ILE A 216 5.90 -2.13 -6.28
C ILE A 216 7.35 -2.21 -6.79
N PRO A 217 8.03 -3.38 -6.73
CA PRO A 217 9.36 -3.57 -7.30
C PRO A 217 9.41 -3.25 -8.79
N GLY A 218 10.51 -2.63 -9.23
CA GLY A 218 10.71 -2.13 -10.59
C GLY A 218 10.17 -0.71 -10.85
N LEU A 219 9.58 -0.08 -9.83
CA LEU A 219 9.21 1.33 -9.82
C LEU A 219 10.10 2.13 -8.86
N LEU A 220 10.04 3.46 -8.99
CA LEU A 220 10.78 4.37 -8.12
C LEU A 220 10.02 4.65 -6.81
N GLN A 221 10.79 4.76 -5.72
CA GLN A 221 10.39 5.24 -4.41
C GLN A 221 11.28 6.42 -4.02
N GLY A 222 10.87 7.63 -4.39
CA GLY A 222 11.69 8.81 -4.13
C GLY A 222 12.99 8.79 -4.95
N GLY A 223 12.97 8.31 -6.20
CA GLY A 223 14.16 8.19 -7.06
C GLY A 223 15.01 6.94 -6.80
N PHE A 224 14.72 6.17 -5.76
CA PHE A 224 15.32 4.86 -5.51
C PHE A 224 14.55 3.77 -6.27
N LEU A 225 15.24 2.90 -6.99
CA LEU A 225 14.62 1.75 -7.65
C LEU A 225 14.33 0.66 -6.63
N VAL A 226 13.05 0.35 -6.41
CA VAL A 226 12.65 -0.75 -5.52
C VAL A 226 12.99 -2.08 -6.19
N ASN A 227 13.76 -2.93 -5.52
CA ASN A 227 14.14 -4.25 -6.03
C ASN A 227 13.33 -5.35 -5.37
N GLY A 228 13.07 -6.42 -6.11
CA GLY A 228 12.55 -7.67 -5.56
C GLY A 228 13.72 -8.63 -5.36
N LEU A 229 13.92 -9.11 -4.14
CA LEU A 229 14.95 -10.10 -3.83
C LEU A 229 14.34 -11.49 -3.91
N GLU A 230 15.10 -12.45 -4.43
CA GLU A 230 14.70 -13.85 -4.43
C GLU A 230 14.87 -14.42 -3.02
N CYS A 231 13.93 -15.29 -2.62
CA CYS A 231 13.92 -15.96 -1.33
C CYS A 231 14.19 -17.44 -1.54
#